data_AF-A0A0W4ZFW1-F1
#
_entry.id   AF-A0A0W4ZFW1-F1
#
_cell.length_a   1.000
_cell.length_b   1.000
_cell.length_c   1.000
_cell.angle_alpha   90.00
_cell.angle_beta   90.00
_cell.angle_gamma   90.00
#
_symmetry.space_group_name_H-M   'P 1'
#
loop_
_entity.id
_entity.type
_entity.pdbx_description
1 polymer ?
#
loop_
_entity_poly.entity_id
_entity_poly.type
_entity_poly.pdbx_seq_one_letter_code
_entity_poly.pdbx_strand_id
1 'polypeptide(L)'
;MKRILAYPIWLTFSVFQKTENSSCIFKDMQTRLKTKIKEISFYEIISRKRIFSFCRSYSLISYIEYFFSAVICIFCLSILPCIGFIKIFIVLLYVLLLIFPITRMFFRPFLPIVSWLILFYACRFIPSSMRPHIWISILPTLENILYGVRLSSLLSNHTHFFLDILAWIPYGIIHFGAPFITAIVIYLSSPPGTLPVFAKCFGYLNLIGVIIQLVFPCSPPWYESLYGSQLANYSMGGSAGGLARIDSFFGTKVYTSIFPASPLVFGAFPSLHSGHATLEALFLSCIFPKTTPYFVIYVLWLWWCTMYLTHHYFIDLIGGSCLAVFIFYIANYNYSSHIYSRNLFRWDYHNVIYDSSKTDPEVSKLSFARYNLLQDSKMNRISHDNHKHSFNMSPESLYTNKLSEGSLFSIWDKEAVGYINTLSSFDDVENYGNIGIVIK
;
A
#
# COMPACT_ATOMS: atom_id res chain seq x y z
N MET A 1 3.32 -16.85 7.86
CA MET A 1 2.93 -16.83 6.43
C MET A 1 1.99 -17.98 6.02
N LYS A 2 2.34 -19.28 6.15
CA LYS A 2 1.43 -20.40 5.75
C LYS A 2 0.03 -20.35 6.40
N ARG A 3 -0.07 -19.89 7.65
CA ARG A 3 -1.37 -19.74 8.36
C ARG A 3 -2.20 -18.55 7.85
N ILE A 4 -1.57 -17.44 7.46
CA ILE A 4 -2.24 -16.19 7.05
C ILE A 4 -2.92 -16.34 5.68
N LEU A 5 -2.29 -17.09 4.75
CA LEU A 5 -2.91 -17.47 3.47
C LEU A 5 -4.00 -18.53 3.63
N ALA A 6 -3.87 -19.41 4.64
CA ALA A 6 -4.80 -20.50 4.84
C ALA A 6 -6.15 -20.05 5.42
N TYR A 7 -6.22 -19.00 6.25
CA TYR A 7 -7.48 -18.62 6.91
C TYR A 7 -8.57 -18.07 5.96
N PRO A 8 -8.29 -17.18 4.98
CA PRO A 8 -9.30 -16.74 4.01
C PRO A 8 -9.76 -17.88 3.07
N ILE A 9 -8.82 -18.76 2.71
CA ILE A 9 -9.07 -19.97 1.91
C ILE A 9 -9.84 -21.01 2.72
N TRP A 10 -9.57 -21.13 4.02
CA TRP A 10 -10.25 -22.06 4.92
C TRP A 10 -11.65 -21.58 5.28
N LEU A 11 -11.90 -20.27 5.41
CA LEU A 11 -13.23 -19.70 5.59
C LEU A 11 -14.12 -19.91 4.35
N THR A 12 -13.55 -19.81 3.15
CA THR A 12 -14.25 -20.24 1.93
C THR A 12 -14.55 -21.75 1.99
N PHE A 13 -13.57 -22.59 2.35
CA PHE A 13 -13.77 -24.05 2.47
C PHE A 13 -14.71 -24.51 3.60
N SER A 14 -14.81 -23.79 4.72
CA SER A 14 -15.71 -24.15 5.83
C SER A 14 -17.16 -23.78 5.53
N VAL A 15 -17.39 -22.69 4.78
CA VAL A 15 -18.71 -22.38 4.20
C VAL A 15 -19.14 -23.45 3.18
N PHE A 16 -18.20 -23.99 2.40
CA PHE A 16 -18.46 -25.12 1.49
C PHE A 16 -18.86 -26.44 2.19
N GLN A 17 -18.63 -26.59 3.49
CA GLN A 17 -18.95 -27.82 4.21
C GLN A 17 -20.43 -27.95 4.60
N LYS A 18 -21.21 -26.86 4.47
CA LYS A 18 -22.57 -26.77 5.04
C LYS A 18 -23.72 -26.79 4.02
N THR A 19 -23.46 -27.00 2.73
CA THR A 19 -24.50 -27.07 1.69
C THR A 19 -24.73 -28.51 1.22
N GLU A 20 -25.71 -29.20 1.81
CA GLU A 20 -26.05 -30.60 1.49
C GLU A 20 -26.73 -30.80 0.12
N ASN A 21 -27.08 -29.73 -0.62
CA ASN A 21 -27.86 -29.82 -1.86
C ASN A 21 -27.13 -29.35 -3.12
N SER A 22 -25.88 -29.79 -3.31
CA SER A 22 -25.17 -29.62 -4.58
C SER A 22 -25.41 -30.83 -5.50
N SER A 23 -25.95 -30.56 -6.70
CA SER A 23 -26.19 -31.57 -7.75
C SER A 23 -24.91 -32.36 -8.08
N CYS A 24 -25.05 -33.60 -8.58
CA CYS A 24 -23.92 -34.50 -8.90
C CYS A 24 -22.85 -33.82 -9.78
N ILE A 25 -23.28 -32.94 -10.68
CA ILE A 25 -22.42 -32.12 -11.56
C ILE A 25 -21.57 -31.13 -10.75
N PHE A 26 -22.14 -30.52 -9.71
CA PHE A 26 -21.43 -29.59 -8.84
C PHE A 26 -20.39 -30.29 -7.96
N LYS A 27 -20.71 -31.49 -7.45
CA LYS A 27 -19.73 -32.33 -6.74
C LYS A 27 -18.58 -32.75 -7.64
N ASP A 28 -18.85 -33.12 -8.90
CA ASP A 28 -17.80 -33.43 -9.88
C ASP A 28 -16.93 -32.20 -10.21
N MET A 29 -17.56 -31.04 -10.47
CA MET A 29 -16.83 -29.80 -10.75
C MET A 29 -15.99 -29.32 -9.55
N GLN A 30 -16.51 -29.46 -8.33
CA GLN A 30 -15.82 -29.14 -7.08
C GLN A 30 -14.64 -30.10 -6.83
N THR A 31 -14.81 -31.38 -7.15
CA THR A 31 -13.75 -32.38 -7.04
C THR A 31 -12.64 -32.09 -8.05
N ARG A 32 -12.99 -31.77 -9.31
CA ARG A 32 -12.06 -31.37 -10.38
C ARG A 32 -11.32 -30.07 -10.07
N LEU A 33 -11.99 -29.09 -9.47
CA LEU A 33 -11.36 -27.85 -8.98
C LEU A 33 -10.42 -28.12 -7.81
N LYS A 34 -10.81 -28.97 -6.85
CA LYS A 34 -9.94 -29.36 -5.72
C LYS A 34 -8.70 -30.12 -6.19
N THR A 35 -8.83 -31.04 -7.15
CA THR A 35 -7.66 -31.72 -7.74
C THR A 35 -6.81 -30.77 -8.55
N LYS A 36 -7.38 -29.93 -9.42
CA LYS A 36 -6.60 -28.90 -10.15
C LYS A 36 -5.90 -27.89 -9.23
N ILE A 37 -6.54 -27.45 -8.15
CA ILE A 37 -5.93 -26.51 -7.18
C ILE A 37 -4.85 -27.21 -6.35
N LYS A 38 -5.00 -28.51 -6.04
CA LYS A 38 -3.93 -29.31 -5.43
C LYS A 38 -2.76 -29.58 -6.38
N GLU A 39 -3.05 -29.80 -7.67
CA GLU A 39 -2.07 -30.01 -8.73
C GLU A 39 -1.39 -28.71 -9.17
N ILE A 40 -2.01 -27.55 -8.94
CA ILE A 40 -1.32 -26.26 -8.95
C ILE A 40 -0.38 -26.27 -7.74
N SER A 41 0.78 -26.87 -7.95
CA SER A 41 2.00 -26.60 -7.22
C SER A 41 2.24 -25.09 -7.35
N PHE A 42 1.73 -24.33 -6.39
CA PHE A 42 2.08 -22.90 -6.24
C PHE A 42 3.61 -22.76 -6.27
N TYR A 43 4.34 -23.77 -5.79
CA TYR A 43 5.79 -23.90 -5.85
C TYR A 43 6.39 -23.98 -7.28
N GLU A 44 5.73 -24.59 -8.27
CA GLU A 44 6.24 -24.68 -9.65
C GLU A 44 5.99 -23.41 -10.46
N ILE A 45 4.90 -22.69 -10.21
CA ILE A 45 4.71 -21.33 -10.76
C ILE A 45 5.78 -20.37 -10.17
N ILE A 46 6.20 -20.63 -8.92
CA ILE A 46 7.17 -19.83 -8.14
C ILE A 46 8.65 -20.11 -8.48
N SER A 47 9.00 -21.22 -9.14
CA SER A 47 10.41 -21.62 -9.28
C SER A 47 11.17 -21.01 -10.47
N ARG A 48 10.53 -20.22 -11.34
CA ARG A 48 11.24 -19.52 -12.43
C ARG A 48 12.00 -18.30 -11.90
N LYS A 49 13.19 -18.55 -11.35
CA LYS A 49 14.28 -17.57 -11.14
C LYS A 49 14.52 -16.66 -12.36
N ARG A 50 14.07 -17.05 -13.57
CA ARG A 50 14.15 -16.27 -14.81
C ARG A 50 13.24 -15.03 -14.87
N ILE A 51 12.04 -15.02 -14.29
CA ILE A 51 11.14 -13.85 -14.39
C ILE A 51 11.65 -12.71 -13.48
N PHE A 52 12.15 -13.04 -12.30
CA PHE A 52 12.72 -12.05 -11.37
C PHE A 52 14.14 -11.60 -11.74
N SER A 53 14.89 -12.41 -12.50
CA SER A 53 16.22 -12.06 -13.01
C SER A 53 16.20 -10.85 -13.96
N PHE A 54 15.11 -10.64 -14.70
CA PHE A 54 14.99 -9.51 -15.63
C PHE A 54 14.76 -8.17 -14.90
N CYS A 55 14.14 -8.20 -13.72
CA CYS A 55 13.84 -7.01 -12.91
C CYS A 55 14.99 -6.57 -11.99
N ARG A 56 16.20 -7.15 -12.11
CA ARG A 56 17.29 -6.91 -11.15
C ARG A 56 18.01 -5.57 -11.32
N SER A 57 17.72 -4.83 -12.41
CA SER A 57 18.20 -3.46 -12.54
C SER A 57 17.24 -2.50 -11.84
N TYR A 58 17.63 -2.03 -10.65
CA TYR A 58 16.87 -1.06 -9.85
C TYR A 58 16.54 0.24 -10.60
N SER A 59 17.31 0.59 -11.64
CA SER A 59 17.03 1.73 -12.51
C SER A 59 15.82 1.46 -13.41
N LEU A 60 15.72 0.27 -14.01
CA LEU A 60 14.64 -0.09 -14.93
C LEU A 60 13.27 -0.09 -14.26
N ILE A 61 13.17 -0.65 -13.05
CA ILE A 61 11.91 -0.62 -12.27
C ILE A 61 11.45 0.83 -12.09
N SER A 62 12.37 1.72 -11.68
CA SER A 62 12.03 3.12 -11.43
C SER A 62 11.52 3.82 -12.69
N TYR A 63 12.11 3.56 -13.86
CA TYR A 63 11.63 4.12 -15.13
C TYR A 63 10.24 3.61 -15.52
N ILE A 64 9.95 2.32 -15.29
CA ILE A 64 8.62 1.75 -15.51
C ILE A 64 7.58 2.42 -14.61
N GLU A 65 7.89 2.67 -13.33
CA GLU A 65 6.99 3.36 -12.41
C GLU A 65 6.65 4.77 -12.90
N TYR A 66 7.67 5.55 -13.32
CA TYR A 66 7.46 6.90 -13.84
C TYR A 66 6.68 6.88 -15.15
N PHE A 67 7.01 5.97 -16.07
CA PHE A 67 6.30 5.84 -17.33
C PHE A 67 4.82 5.53 -17.11
N PHE A 68 4.52 4.54 -16.25
CA PHE A 68 3.15 4.16 -15.94
C PHE A 68 2.36 5.31 -15.29
N SER A 69 2.97 6.00 -14.32
CA SER A 69 2.36 7.18 -13.69
C SER A 69 2.13 8.32 -14.68
N ALA A 70 3.07 8.55 -15.61
CA ALA A 70 2.94 9.55 -16.67
C ALA A 70 1.78 9.22 -17.62
N VAL A 71 1.64 7.97 -18.06
CA VAL A 71 0.51 7.52 -18.90
C VAL A 71 -0.83 7.82 -18.23
N ILE A 72 -0.96 7.46 -16.94
CA ILE A 72 -2.19 7.74 -16.16
C ILE A 72 -2.41 9.26 -16.05
N CYS A 73 -1.37 10.03 -15.74
CA CYS A 73 -1.47 11.47 -15.61
C CYS A 73 -1.91 12.14 -16.92
N ILE A 74 -1.32 11.75 -18.05
CA ILE A 74 -1.68 12.24 -19.39
C ILE A 74 -3.13 11.91 -19.70
N PHE A 75 -3.56 10.67 -19.47
CA PHE A 75 -4.96 10.27 -19.64
C PHE A 75 -5.90 11.14 -18.79
N CYS A 76 -5.61 11.29 -17.50
CA CYS A 76 -6.45 12.08 -16.59
C CYS A 76 -6.50 13.56 -16.99
N LEU A 77 -5.37 14.15 -17.38
CA LEU A 77 -5.30 15.53 -17.87
C LEU A 77 -6.07 15.71 -19.18
N SER A 78 -6.14 14.68 -20.04
CA SER A 78 -6.90 14.76 -21.28
C SER A 78 -8.40 14.91 -21.05
N ILE A 79 -8.95 14.24 -20.02
CA ILE A 79 -10.38 14.26 -19.70
C ILE A 79 -10.79 15.35 -18.68
N LEU A 80 -9.82 15.99 -18.02
CA LEU A 80 -10.11 16.99 -16.99
C LEU A 80 -10.67 18.29 -17.62
N PRO A 81 -11.81 18.81 -17.13
CA PRO A 81 -12.45 20.01 -17.69
C PRO A 81 -11.83 21.29 -17.11
N CYS A 82 -10.51 21.45 -17.26
CA CYS A 82 -9.79 22.65 -16.84
C CYS A 82 -9.06 23.32 -18.00
N ILE A 83 -8.82 24.63 -17.87
CA ILE A 83 -8.09 25.42 -18.87
C ILE A 83 -6.65 24.91 -19.02
N GLY A 84 -6.08 25.05 -20.23
CA GLY A 84 -4.77 24.48 -20.58
C GLY A 84 -3.64 24.93 -19.64
N PHE A 85 -3.64 26.18 -19.17
CA PHE A 85 -2.64 26.67 -18.22
C PHE A 85 -2.63 25.90 -16.90
N ILE A 86 -3.81 25.52 -16.38
CA ILE A 86 -3.90 24.70 -15.16
C ILE A 86 -3.29 23.31 -15.39
N LYS A 87 -3.53 22.70 -16.56
CA LYS A 87 -2.93 21.40 -16.92
C LYS A 87 -1.41 21.48 -16.95
N ILE A 88 -0.87 22.53 -17.57
CA ILE A 88 0.58 22.79 -17.59
C ILE A 88 1.13 22.97 -16.18
N PHE A 89 0.47 23.76 -15.34
CA PHE A 89 0.86 23.96 -13.95
C PHE A 89 0.90 22.65 -13.16
N ILE A 90 -0.10 21.76 -13.32
CA ILE A 90 -0.14 20.44 -12.67
C ILE A 90 1.07 19.60 -13.09
N VAL A 91 1.39 19.56 -14.39
CA VAL A 91 2.54 18.80 -14.91
C VAL A 91 3.85 19.37 -14.37
N LEU A 92 4.03 20.70 -14.40
CA LEU A 92 5.23 21.36 -13.88
C LEU A 92 5.41 21.08 -12.39
N LEU A 93 4.35 21.24 -11.59
CA LEU A 93 4.38 20.93 -10.16
C LEU A 93 4.75 19.46 -9.93
N TYR A 94 4.12 18.53 -10.64
CA TYR A 94 4.42 17.11 -10.53
C TYR A 94 5.88 16.79 -10.85
N VAL A 95 6.44 17.37 -11.91
CA VAL A 95 7.87 17.20 -12.28
C VAL A 95 8.79 17.82 -11.23
N LEU A 96 8.51 19.03 -10.75
CA LEU A 96 9.31 19.69 -9.71
C LEU A 96 9.35 18.87 -8.42
N LEU A 97 8.21 18.33 -7.98
CA LEU A 97 8.12 17.49 -6.78
C LEU A 97 8.96 16.21 -6.88
N LEU A 98 9.19 15.68 -8.09
CA LEU A 98 10.00 14.50 -8.34
C LEU A 98 11.49 14.79 -8.56
N ILE A 99 11.86 15.99 -9.02
CA ILE A 99 13.25 16.40 -9.27
C ILE A 99 13.93 16.86 -7.97
N PHE A 100 13.28 17.70 -7.17
CA PHE A 100 13.92 18.28 -5.98
C PHE A 100 14.28 17.19 -4.95
N PRO A 101 15.54 17.12 -4.47
CA PRO A 101 15.99 16.02 -3.61
C PRO A 101 15.17 15.86 -2.32
N ILE A 102 14.75 16.98 -1.73
CA ILE A 102 14.00 17.00 -0.47
C ILE A 102 12.59 16.43 -0.69
N THR A 103 11.89 16.88 -1.73
CA THR A 103 10.51 16.44 -2.01
C THR A 103 10.47 15.02 -2.57
N ARG A 104 11.45 14.64 -3.40
CA ARG A 104 11.52 13.32 -4.04
C ARG A 104 11.54 12.17 -3.04
N MET A 105 12.11 12.37 -1.84
CA MET A 105 12.11 11.35 -0.78
C MET A 105 10.70 10.92 -0.37
N PHE A 106 9.75 11.86 -0.37
CA PHE A 106 8.34 11.61 -0.10
C PHE A 106 7.57 11.23 -1.36
N PHE A 107 7.70 12.01 -2.44
CA PHE A 107 6.85 11.85 -3.62
C PHE A 107 7.15 10.61 -4.45
N ARG A 108 8.38 10.09 -4.43
CA ARG A 108 8.72 8.86 -5.15
C ARG A 108 7.97 7.62 -4.63
N PRO A 109 7.98 7.29 -3.33
CA PRO A 109 7.14 6.19 -2.83
C PRO A 109 5.65 6.51 -2.82
N PHE A 110 5.28 7.80 -2.76
CA PHE A 110 3.89 8.25 -2.80
C PHE A 110 3.30 8.27 -4.23
N LEU A 111 4.13 8.06 -5.27
CA LEU A 111 3.74 8.17 -6.68
C LEU A 111 2.52 7.31 -7.08
N PRO A 112 2.42 6.04 -6.67
CA PRO A 112 1.25 5.22 -7.02
C PRO A 112 -0.02 5.72 -6.31
N ILE A 113 0.10 6.31 -5.11
CA ILE A 113 -1.02 6.92 -4.38
C ILE A 113 -1.51 8.16 -5.13
N VAL A 114 -0.61 9.06 -5.55
CA VAL A 114 -0.97 10.23 -6.37
C VAL A 114 -1.67 9.80 -7.65
N SER A 115 -1.12 8.80 -8.34
CA SER A 115 -1.69 8.28 -9.59
C SER A 115 -3.10 7.73 -9.38
N TRP A 116 -3.31 6.99 -8.30
CA TRP A 116 -4.62 6.49 -7.90
C TRP A 116 -5.60 7.64 -7.58
N LEU A 117 -5.21 8.60 -6.74
CA LEU A 117 -6.11 9.69 -6.33
C LEU A 117 -6.55 10.53 -7.53
N ILE A 118 -5.61 10.85 -8.44
CA ILE A 118 -5.90 11.57 -9.67
C ILE A 118 -6.84 10.75 -10.56
N LEU A 119 -6.55 9.46 -10.77
CA LEU A 119 -7.39 8.58 -11.59
C LEU A 119 -8.80 8.46 -11.02
N PHE A 120 -8.92 8.16 -9.73
CA PHE A 120 -10.20 8.01 -9.04
C PHE A 120 -11.04 9.29 -9.13
N TYR A 121 -10.42 10.45 -8.90
CA TYR A 121 -11.11 11.73 -9.09
C TYR A 121 -11.56 11.92 -10.54
N ALA A 122 -10.69 11.62 -11.51
CA ALA A 122 -10.93 11.82 -12.93
C ALA A 122 -12.01 10.89 -13.51
N CYS A 123 -12.30 9.76 -12.87
CA CYS A 123 -13.37 8.83 -13.27
C CYS A 123 -14.70 9.53 -13.57
N ARG A 124 -15.06 10.58 -12.81
CA ARG A 124 -16.32 11.32 -12.99
C ARG A 124 -16.43 12.03 -14.35
N PHE A 125 -15.31 12.31 -15.01
CA PHE A 125 -15.26 13.01 -16.30
C PHE A 125 -15.19 12.06 -17.50
N ILE A 126 -15.07 10.75 -17.29
CA ILE A 126 -15.08 9.78 -18.38
C ILE A 126 -16.49 9.75 -18.99
N PRO A 127 -16.65 10.07 -20.30
CA PRO A 127 -17.95 10.07 -20.96
C PRO A 127 -18.61 8.69 -20.92
N SER A 128 -19.93 8.64 -20.75
CA SER A 128 -20.68 7.38 -20.68
C SER A 128 -20.50 6.50 -21.92
N SER A 129 -20.25 7.08 -23.10
CA SER A 129 -19.98 6.36 -24.35
C SER A 129 -18.65 5.59 -24.37
N MET A 130 -17.68 6.00 -23.54
CA MET A 130 -16.38 5.33 -23.41
C MET A 130 -16.35 4.28 -22.30
N ARG A 131 -17.40 4.23 -21.46
CA ARG A 131 -17.45 3.32 -20.33
C ARG A 131 -18.03 1.96 -20.75
N PRO A 132 -17.49 0.85 -20.22
CA PRO A 132 -17.94 -0.50 -20.59
C PRO A 132 -19.34 -0.82 -20.04
N HIS A 133 -19.88 -1.98 -20.41
CA HIS A 133 -21.15 -2.46 -19.86
C HIS A 133 -21.05 -2.75 -18.35
N ILE A 134 -22.08 -2.36 -17.58
CA ILE A 134 -22.17 -2.59 -16.12
C ILE A 134 -22.72 -3.98 -15.83
N TRP A 135 -21.94 -4.80 -15.14
CA TRP A 135 -22.33 -6.15 -14.76
C TRP A 135 -23.13 -6.17 -13.46
N ILE A 136 -24.46 -6.29 -13.59
CA ILE A 136 -25.36 -6.33 -12.43
C ILE A 136 -25.52 -7.72 -11.81
N SER A 137 -25.34 -8.78 -12.60
CA SER A 137 -25.65 -10.15 -12.18
C SER A 137 -24.43 -10.99 -11.82
N ILE A 138 -23.21 -10.61 -12.26
CA ILE A 138 -22.03 -11.47 -12.08
C ILE A 138 -21.74 -11.71 -10.59
N LEU A 139 -21.60 -10.65 -9.79
CA LEU A 139 -21.23 -10.80 -8.38
C LEU A 139 -22.29 -11.55 -7.56
N PRO A 140 -23.59 -11.20 -7.60
CA PRO A 140 -24.60 -11.96 -6.87
C PRO A 140 -24.74 -13.40 -7.38
N THR A 141 -24.54 -13.65 -8.69
CA THR A 141 -24.56 -15.03 -9.23
C THR A 141 -23.37 -15.83 -8.71
N LEU A 142 -22.16 -15.26 -8.71
CA LEU A 142 -20.97 -15.91 -8.16
C LEU A 142 -21.09 -16.15 -6.66
N GLU A 143 -21.66 -15.21 -5.90
CA GLU A 143 -21.92 -15.40 -4.47
C GLU A 143 -22.87 -16.58 -4.24
N ASN A 144 -23.96 -16.65 -5.00
CA ASN A 144 -24.91 -17.75 -4.89
C ASN A 144 -24.32 -19.11 -5.32
N ILE A 145 -23.53 -19.16 -6.40
CA ILE A 145 -22.89 -20.40 -6.87
C ILE A 145 -21.82 -20.89 -5.88
N LEU A 146 -21.01 -19.98 -5.33
CA LEU A 146 -19.88 -20.35 -4.49
C LEU A 146 -20.29 -20.63 -3.05
N TYR A 147 -21.29 -19.93 -2.51
CA TYR A 147 -21.65 -20.05 -1.09
C TYR A 147 -23.03 -20.65 -0.85
N GLY A 148 -23.79 -20.93 -1.91
CA GLY A 148 -25.13 -21.52 -1.84
C GLY A 148 -26.21 -20.59 -1.28
N VAL A 149 -25.85 -19.38 -0.88
CA VAL A 149 -26.75 -18.35 -0.36
C VAL A 149 -26.26 -16.96 -0.78
N ARG A 150 -27.18 -16.00 -0.90
CA ARG A 150 -26.85 -14.58 -1.04
C ARG A 150 -26.49 -14.00 0.32
N LEU A 151 -25.24 -14.17 0.75
CA LEU A 151 -24.75 -13.74 2.08
C LEU A 151 -25.05 -12.26 2.35
N SER A 152 -24.77 -11.41 1.36
CA SER A 152 -25.01 -9.98 1.44
C SER A 152 -26.47 -9.67 1.77
N SER A 153 -27.41 -10.28 1.03
CA SER A 153 -28.86 -10.12 1.26
C SER A 153 -29.31 -10.69 2.60
N LEU A 154 -28.78 -11.83 3.03
CA LEU A 154 -29.13 -12.45 4.31
C LEU A 154 -28.76 -11.53 5.48
N LEU A 155 -27.56 -10.96 5.46
CA LEU A 155 -27.09 -10.05 6.50
C LEU A 155 -27.86 -8.73 6.50
N SER A 156 -28.15 -8.17 5.33
CA SER A 156 -28.83 -6.88 5.21
C SER A 156 -30.32 -6.91 5.55
N ASN A 157 -30.95 -8.08 5.60
CA ASN A 157 -32.37 -8.21 5.94
C ASN A 157 -32.63 -8.22 7.46
N HIS A 158 -31.60 -8.38 8.28
CA HIS A 158 -31.71 -8.43 9.75
C HIS A 158 -31.03 -7.22 10.39
N THR A 159 -31.65 -6.06 10.25
CA THR A 159 -31.08 -4.78 10.69
C THR A 159 -31.56 -4.37 12.09
N HIS A 160 -30.64 -3.95 12.95
CA HIS A 160 -30.92 -3.47 14.30
C HIS A 160 -29.96 -2.36 14.66
N PHE A 161 -30.41 -1.38 15.46
CA PHE A 161 -29.62 -0.22 15.87
C PHE A 161 -28.21 -0.60 16.39
N PHE A 162 -28.11 -1.60 17.27
CA PHE A 162 -26.82 -2.04 17.81
C PHE A 162 -25.86 -2.57 16.72
N LEU A 163 -26.37 -3.38 15.79
CA LEU A 163 -25.58 -3.91 14.69
C LEU A 163 -25.20 -2.82 13.68
N ASP A 164 -26.06 -1.82 13.47
CA ASP A 164 -25.76 -0.64 12.66
C ASP A 164 -24.59 0.15 13.24
N ILE A 165 -24.58 0.43 14.55
CA ILE A 165 -23.46 1.10 15.22
C ILE A 165 -22.18 0.24 15.18
N LEU A 166 -22.32 -1.07 15.42
CA LEU A 166 -21.19 -2.01 15.36
C LEU A 166 -20.57 -2.10 13.95
N ALA A 167 -21.39 -2.01 12.91
CA ALA A 167 -20.92 -2.00 11.52
C ALA A 167 -20.36 -0.63 11.10
N TRP A 168 -20.95 0.44 11.61
CA TRP A 168 -20.57 1.81 11.29
C TRP A 168 -19.18 2.18 11.80
N ILE A 169 -18.80 1.77 13.01
CA ILE A 169 -17.51 2.15 13.60
C ILE A 169 -16.33 1.72 12.71
N PRO A 170 -16.19 0.43 12.31
CA PRO A 170 -15.10 0.02 11.43
C PRO A 170 -15.19 0.62 10.03
N TYR A 171 -16.39 0.62 9.43
CA TYR A 171 -16.58 0.97 8.02
C TYR A 171 -16.69 2.47 7.77
N GLY A 172 -17.54 3.15 8.54
CA GLY A 172 -17.82 4.56 8.38
C GLY A 172 -16.76 5.49 9.00
N ILE A 173 -15.92 4.99 9.91
CA ILE A 173 -14.90 5.79 10.61
C ILE A 173 -13.50 5.19 10.48
N ILE A 174 -13.24 4.03 11.09
CA ILE A 174 -11.87 3.52 11.29
C ILE A 174 -11.16 3.27 9.96
N HIS A 175 -11.86 2.68 8.99
CA HIS A 175 -11.28 2.33 7.69
C HIS A 175 -10.62 3.51 6.97
N PHE A 176 -11.15 4.73 7.09
CA PHE A 176 -10.55 5.92 6.45
C PHE A 176 -9.27 6.39 7.16
N GLY A 177 -9.19 6.22 8.48
CA GLY A 177 -8.01 6.59 9.27
C GLY A 177 -6.94 5.50 9.33
N ALA A 178 -7.32 4.24 9.15
CA ALA A 178 -6.45 3.08 9.34
C ALA A 178 -5.18 3.09 8.49
N PRO A 179 -5.17 3.52 7.21
CA PRO A 179 -3.93 3.61 6.43
C PRO A 179 -2.91 4.58 7.02
N PHE A 180 -3.37 5.72 7.57
CA PHE A 180 -2.51 6.73 8.18
C PHE A 180 -1.95 6.27 9.52
N ILE A 181 -2.79 5.66 10.36
CA ILE A 181 -2.35 5.07 11.62
C ILE A 181 -1.34 3.94 11.35
N THR A 182 -1.62 3.08 10.37
CA THR A 182 -0.70 2.03 9.94
C THR A 182 0.63 2.61 9.45
N ALA A 183 0.61 3.69 8.66
CA ALA A 183 1.82 4.36 8.23
C ALA A 183 2.64 4.92 9.41
N ILE A 184 1.99 5.53 10.40
CA ILE A 184 2.64 6.02 11.63
C ILE A 184 3.26 4.86 12.42
N VAL A 185 2.52 3.78 12.63
CA VAL A 185 3.01 2.58 13.33
C VAL A 185 4.19 1.95 12.59
N ILE A 186 4.12 1.83 11.26
CA ILE A 186 5.24 1.35 10.44
C ILE A 186 6.45 2.26 10.59
N TYR A 187 6.27 3.58 10.58
CA TYR A 187 7.36 4.52 10.78
C TYR A 187 8.04 4.32 12.13
N LEU A 188 7.25 4.24 13.20
CA LEU A 188 7.73 4.18 14.58
C LEU A 188 8.32 2.82 14.98
N SER A 189 7.84 1.72 14.41
CA SER A 189 8.18 0.35 14.85
C SER A 189 8.95 -0.48 13.82
N SER A 190 9.28 0.08 12.66
CA SER A 190 9.97 -0.66 11.58
C SER A 190 11.23 0.05 11.08
N PRO A 191 12.18 -0.68 10.45
CA PRO A 191 13.40 -0.09 9.93
C PRO A 191 13.15 0.95 8.82
N PRO A 192 14.11 1.84 8.56
CA PRO A 192 14.07 2.72 7.40
C PRO A 192 13.88 1.93 6.10
N GLY A 193 12.84 2.28 5.34
CA GLY A 193 12.47 1.60 4.10
C GLY A 193 11.09 0.94 4.13
N THR A 194 10.54 0.57 5.30
CA THR A 194 9.25 -0.17 5.36
C THR A 194 8.11 0.73 4.92
N LEU A 195 8.08 1.96 5.43
CA LEU A 195 7.04 2.93 5.12
C LEU A 195 6.99 3.25 3.60
N PRO A 196 8.10 3.55 2.91
CA PRO A 196 8.10 3.67 1.45
C PRO A 196 7.54 2.46 0.71
N VAL A 197 7.81 1.24 1.18
CA VAL A 197 7.27 0.01 0.57
C VAL A 197 5.77 -0.11 0.82
N PHE A 198 5.31 0.15 2.05
CA PHE A 198 3.88 0.19 2.37
C PHE A 198 3.14 1.21 1.51
N ALA A 199 3.65 2.44 1.39
CA ALA A 199 3.06 3.49 0.58
C ALA A 199 2.92 3.07 -0.90
N LYS A 200 3.95 2.44 -1.46
CA LYS A 200 3.88 1.88 -2.82
C LYS A 200 2.84 0.77 -2.94
N CYS A 201 2.84 -0.20 -2.03
CA CYS A 201 1.86 -1.28 -2.02
C CYS A 201 0.43 -0.75 -1.93
N PHE A 202 0.19 0.19 -1.02
CA PHE A 202 -1.11 0.80 -0.80
C PHE A 202 -1.56 1.55 -2.06
N GLY A 203 -0.67 2.33 -2.66
CA GLY A 203 -0.98 3.03 -3.91
C GLY A 203 -1.24 2.09 -5.08
N TYR A 204 -0.43 1.05 -5.28
CA TYR A 204 -0.65 0.08 -6.36
C TYR A 204 -1.92 -0.75 -6.16
N LEU A 205 -2.24 -1.14 -4.93
CA LEU A 205 -3.48 -1.85 -4.61
C LEU A 205 -4.68 -1.04 -5.06
N ASN A 206 -4.69 0.24 -4.68
CA ASN A 206 -5.75 1.16 -5.04
C ASN A 206 -5.80 1.45 -6.54
N LEU A 207 -4.65 1.72 -7.15
CA LEU A 207 -4.55 2.04 -8.56
C LEU A 207 -5.02 0.88 -9.44
N ILE A 208 -4.54 -0.33 -9.16
CA ILE A 208 -4.95 -1.55 -9.88
C ILE A 208 -6.43 -1.84 -9.62
N GLY A 209 -6.90 -1.69 -8.37
CA GLY A 209 -8.32 -1.89 -8.06
C GLY A 209 -9.23 -0.94 -8.83
N VAL A 210 -8.92 0.36 -8.88
CA VAL A 210 -9.68 1.34 -9.67
C VAL A 210 -9.63 1.02 -11.17
N ILE A 211 -8.48 0.61 -11.70
CA ILE A 211 -8.37 0.19 -13.12
C ILE A 211 -9.28 -1.02 -13.40
N ILE A 212 -9.29 -2.03 -12.52
CA ILE A 212 -10.19 -3.18 -12.67
C ILE A 212 -11.65 -2.72 -12.62
N GLN A 213 -12.02 -1.87 -11.66
CA GLN A 213 -13.38 -1.35 -11.53
C GLN A 213 -13.82 -0.51 -12.75
N LEU A 214 -12.89 0.16 -13.44
CA LEU A 214 -13.16 0.88 -14.68
C LEU A 214 -13.39 -0.06 -15.88
N VAL A 215 -12.58 -1.10 -16.00
CA VAL A 215 -12.64 -2.06 -17.12
C VAL A 215 -13.75 -3.10 -16.92
N PHE A 216 -14.05 -3.42 -15.67
CA PHE A 216 -15.02 -4.42 -15.25
C PHE A 216 -15.94 -3.87 -14.14
N PRO A 217 -16.81 -2.91 -14.48
CA PRO A 217 -17.74 -2.32 -13.52
C PRO A 217 -18.80 -3.33 -13.11
N CYS A 218 -19.00 -3.46 -11.81
CA CYS A 218 -19.99 -4.35 -11.21
C CYS A 218 -20.86 -3.57 -10.21
N SER A 219 -22.15 -3.89 -10.17
CA SER A 219 -23.03 -3.29 -9.18
C SER A 219 -22.79 -3.86 -7.79
N PRO A 220 -22.87 -3.03 -6.73
CA PRO A 220 -22.88 -3.48 -5.34
C PRO A 220 -24.28 -3.96 -4.88
N PRO A 221 -24.40 -4.61 -3.69
CA PRO A 221 -25.67 -5.15 -3.21
C PRO A 221 -26.81 -4.14 -3.04
N TRP A 222 -26.49 -2.89 -2.66
CA TRP A 222 -27.52 -1.84 -2.54
C TRP A 222 -28.25 -1.60 -3.87
N TYR A 223 -27.59 -1.83 -5.01
CA TYR A 223 -28.21 -1.64 -6.32
C TYR A 223 -29.33 -2.65 -6.55
N GLU A 224 -29.05 -3.94 -6.30
CA GLU A 224 -30.04 -5.02 -6.39
C GLU A 224 -31.22 -4.75 -5.46
N SER A 225 -30.96 -4.22 -4.25
CA SER A 225 -32.03 -3.90 -3.29
C SER A 225 -32.96 -2.76 -3.74
N LEU A 226 -32.46 -1.80 -4.50
CA LEU A 226 -33.22 -0.63 -4.94
C LEU A 226 -33.87 -0.83 -6.32
N TYR A 227 -33.16 -1.46 -7.24
CA TYR A 227 -33.51 -1.53 -8.66
C TYR A 227 -33.80 -2.97 -9.13
N GLY A 228 -33.59 -3.98 -8.29
CA GLY A 228 -33.75 -5.38 -8.67
C GLY A 228 -32.85 -5.77 -9.84
N SER A 229 -33.44 -6.34 -10.89
CA SER A 229 -32.75 -6.75 -12.12
C SER A 229 -32.83 -5.71 -13.25
N GLN A 230 -33.20 -4.46 -12.95
CA GLN A 230 -33.19 -3.40 -13.95
C GLN A 230 -31.79 -3.14 -14.49
N LEU A 231 -31.70 -2.83 -15.78
CA LEU A 231 -30.42 -2.53 -16.44
C LEU A 231 -29.80 -1.26 -15.85
N ALA A 232 -28.57 -1.39 -15.39
CA ALA A 232 -27.79 -0.27 -14.87
C ALA A 232 -27.31 0.64 -16.00
N ASN A 233 -27.21 1.95 -15.71
CA ASN A 233 -26.64 2.92 -16.62
C ASN A 233 -25.85 3.99 -15.85
N TYR A 234 -24.95 4.70 -16.55
CA TYR A 234 -24.04 5.67 -15.93
C TYR A 234 -24.67 7.00 -15.51
N SER A 235 -25.96 7.22 -15.75
CA SER A 235 -26.69 8.36 -15.16
C SER A 235 -27.16 8.10 -13.73
N MET A 236 -27.12 6.84 -13.28
CA MET A 236 -27.49 6.46 -11.92
C MET A 236 -26.41 6.89 -10.92
N GLY A 237 -26.83 7.60 -9.87
CA GLY A 237 -25.97 7.98 -8.74
C GLY A 237 -25.68 6.82 -7.79
N GLY A 238 -24.67 6.98 -6.95
CA GLY A 238 -24.38 6.05 -5.85
C GLY A 238 -25.42 6.14 -4.73
N SER A 239 -25.49 5.09 -3.92
CA SER A 239 -26.34 5.03 -2.72
C SER A 239 -25.50 4.83 -1.48
N ALA A 240 -25.94 5.43 -0.37
CA ALA A 240 -25.37 5.21 0.96
C ALA A 240 -25.68 3.81 1.51
N GLY A 241 -26.53 3.02 0.83
CA GLY A 241 -26.91 1.68 1.27
C GLY A 241 -27.40 1.67 2.72
N GLY A 242 -26.90 0.73 3.52
CA GLY A 242 -27.23 0.65 4.94
C GLY A 242 -26.78 1.85 5.78
N LEU A 243 -25.80 2.65 5.34
CA LEU A 243 -25.33 3.83 6.08
C LEU A 243 -26.38 4.95 6.14
N ALA A 244 -27.39 4.94 5.27
CA ALA A 244 -28.51 5.87 5.37
C ALA A 244 -29.25 5.77 6.73
N ARG A 245 -29.21 4.59 7.37
CA ARG A 245 -29.76 4.41 8.73
C ARG A 245 -28.97 5.19 9.77
N ILE A 246 -27.64 5.26 9.65
CA ILE A 246 -26.77 6.03 10.54
C ILE A 246 -27.08 7.53 10.43
N ASP A 247 -27.20 8.03 9.20
CA ASP A 247 -27.63 9.41 8.94
C ASP A 247 -28.98 9.69 9.63
N SER A 248 -29.95 8.78 9.51
CA SER A 248 -31.26 8.89 10.15
C SER A 248 -31.21 8.87 11.68
N PHE A 249 -30.34 8.06 12.29
CA PHE A 249 -30.23 7.98 13.76
C PHE A 249 -29.64 9.25 14.36
N PHE A 250 -28.66 9.86 13.70
CA PHE A 250 -27.97 11.06 14.19
C PHE A 250 -28.51 12.37 13.60
N GLY A 251 -29.52 12.32 12.72
CA GLY A 251 -30.07 13.49 12.05
C GLY A 251 -29.06 14.20 11.13
N THR A 252 -28.11 13.45 10.57
CA THR A 252 -27.05 13.99 9.70
C THR A 252 -27.31 13.62 8.23
N LYS A 253 -26.51 14.16 7.32
CA LYS A 253 -26.56 13.82 5.89
C LYS A 253 -25.18 13.45 5.35
N VAL A 254 -24.33 12.88 6.20
CA VAL A 254 -22.92 12.63 5.83
C VAL A 254 -22.86 11.62 4.69
N TYR A 255 -23.46 10.44 4.88
CA TYR A 255 -23.36 9.36 3.91
C TYR A 255 -24.30 9.54 2.73
N THR A 256 -25.52 10.01 2.99
CA THR A 256 -26.52 10.30 1.95
C THR A 256 -26.11 11.45 1.01
N SER A 257 -25.14 12.29 1.39
CA SER A 257 -24.56 13.30 0.49
C SER A 257 -23.30 12.82 -0.24
N ILE A 258 -22.44 12.03 0.43
CA ILE A 258 -21.13 11.63 -0.13
C ILE A 258 -21.28 10.51 -1.17
N PHE A 259 -22.09 9.49 -0.92
CA PHE A 259 -22.18 8.32 -1.80
C PHE A 259 -22.75 8.64 -3.19
N PRO A 260 -23.79 9.47 -3.34
CA PRO A 260 -24.25 9.90 -4.66
C PRO A 260 -23.19 10.66 -5.47
N ALA A 261 -22.25 11.33 -4.80
CA ALA A 261 -21.16 12.10 -5.42
C ALA A 261 -19.92 11.25 -5.74
N SER A 262 -19.94 9.93 -5.52
CA SER A 262 -18.82 9.05 -5.81
C SER A 262 -18.47 9.05 -7.32
N PRO A 263 -17.19 9.26 -7.69
CA PRO A 263 -16.75 9.20 -9.09
C PRO A 263 -16.96 7.84 -9.78
N LEU A 264 -17.10 6.78 -8.99
CA LEU A 264 -17.07 5.39 -9.45
C LEU A 264 -18.15 4.58 -8.73
N VAL A 265 -19.40 4.76 -9.15
CA VAL A 265 -20.61 4.16 -8.54
C VAL A 265 -20.62 2.63 -8.65
N PHE A 266 -20.30 2.09 -9.83
CA PHE A 266 -20.33 0.65 -10.12
C PHE A 266 -18.95 -0.01 -9.98
N GLY A 267 -18.19 0.40 -8.97
CA GLY A 267 -16.85 -0.10 -8.67
C GLY A 267 -16.82 -1.18 -7.60
N ALA A 268 -17.77 -2.13 -7.58
CA ALA A 268 -17.83 -3.12 -6.50
C ALA A 268 -16.64 -4.09 -6.47
N PHE A 269 -16.19 -4.58 -7.63
CA PHE A 269 -15.12 -5.57 -7.74
C PHE A 269 -13.81 -4.99 -8.28
N PRO A 270 -12.65 -5.28 -7.64
CA PRO A 270 -12.50 -5.88 -6.32
C PRO A 270 -12.84 -4.86 -5.21
N SER A 271 -13.13 -5.35 -4.00
CA SER A 271 -13.35 -4.47 -2.86
C SER A 271 -12.04 -3.86 -2.36
N LEU A 272 -11.87 -2.55 -2.55
CA LEU A 272 -10.73 -1.81 -2.00
C LEU A 272 -10.77 -1.75 -0.47
N HIS A 273 -11.95 -1.71 0.15
CA HIS A 273 -12.10 -1.76 1.61
C HIS A 273 -11.44 -3.01 2.21
N SER A 274 -11.76 -4.17 1.63
CA SER A 274 -11.13 -5.44 1.99
C SER A 274 -9.62 -5.42 1.71
N GLY A 275 -9.22 -4.91 0.55
CA GLY A 275 -7.82 -4.81 0.16
C GLY A 275 -7.00 -4.01 1.17
N HIS A 276 -7.47 -2.84 1.60
CA HIS A 276 -6.77 -1.97 2.56
C HIS A 276 -6.56 -2.69 3.88
N ALA A 277 -7.66 -3.17 4.50
CA ALA A 277 -7.58 -3.86 5.78
C ALA A 277 -6.66 -5.07 5.73
N THR A 278 -6.68 -5.81 4.62
CA THR A 278 -5.80 -6.97 4.42
C THR A 278 -4.34 -6.55 4.29
N LEU A 279 -4.06 -5.51 3.52
CA LEU A 279 -2.70 -5.01 3.33
C LEU A 279 -2.12 -4.50 4.65
N GLU A 280 -2.90 -3.70 5.39
CA GLU A 280 -2.54 -3.21 6.72
C GLU A 280 -2.27 -4.37 7.68
N ALA A 281 -3.18 -5.36 7.74
CA ALA A 281 -3.00 -6.55 8.55
C ALA A 281 -1.72 -7.31 8.20
N LEU A 282 -1.38 -7.45 6.92
CA LEU A 282 -0.15 -8.13 6.49
C LEU A 282 1.11 -7.42 6.97
N PHE A 283 1.19 -6.09 6.82
CA PHE A 283 2.33 -5.31 7.30
C PHE A 283 2.42 -5.32 8.84
N LEU A 284 1.30 -5.10 9.53
CA LEU A 284 1.25 -5.09 10.98
C LEU A 284 1.54 -6.48 11.57
N SER A 285 1.13 -7.57 10.91
CA SER A 285 1.50 -8.94 11.30
C SER A 285 2.98 -9.26 11.13
N CYS A 286 3.68 -8.61 10.21
CA CYS A 286 5.13 -8.73 10.09
C CYS A 286 5.86 -8.02 11.24
N ILE A 287 5.31 -6.89 11.69
CA ILE A 287 5.89 -6.08 12.77
C ILE A 287 5.55 -6.70 14.14
N PHE A 288 4.30 -7.12 14.32
CA PHE A 288 3.75 -7.65 15.57
C PHE A 288 3.16 -9.05 15.34
N PRO A 289 3.99 -10.10 15.15
CA PRO A 289 3.51 -11.43 14.79
C PRO A 289 2.56 -12.03 15.84
N LYS A 290 2.77 -11.71 17.13
CA LYS A 290 1.92 -12.20 18.24
C LYS A 290 0.50 -11.60 18.23
N THR A 291 0.31 -10.42 17.65
CA THR A 291 -1.01 -9.74 17.59
C THR A 291 -1.76 -9.99 16.28
N THR A 292 -1.21 -10.83 15.38
CA THR A 292 -1.84 -11.22 14.11
C THR A 292 -3.32 -11.61 14.23
N PRO A 293 -3.77 -12.38 15.24
CA PRO A 293 -5.19 -12.70 15.37
C PRO A 293 -6.10 -11.48 15.42
N TYR A 294 -5.68 -10.39 16.07
CA TYR A 294 -6.49 -9.16 16.17
C TYR A 294 -6.63 -8.46 14.81
N PHE A 295 -5.56 -8.42 14.01
CA PHE A 295 -5.62 -7.84 12.67
C PHE A 295 -6.51 -8.67 11.74
N VAL A 296 -6.47 -9.99 11.85
CA VAL A 296 -7.37 -10.89 11.09
C VAL A 296 -8.82 -10.69 11.50
N ILE A 297 -9.09 -10.57 12.82
CA ILE A 297 -10.43 -10.26 13.32
C ILE A 297 -10.94 -8.93 12.75
N TYR A 298 -10.09 -7.90 12.70
CA TYR A 298 -10.46 -6.62 12.11
C TYR A 298 -10.83 -6.74 10.61
N VAL A 299 -10.05 -7.49 9.82
CA VAL A 299 -10.36 -7.72 8.40
C VAL A 299 -11.72 -8.38 8.24
N LEU A 300 -11.98 -9.47 8.99
CA LEU A 300 -13.25 -10.19 8.92
C LEU A 300 -14.43 -9.36 9.46
N TRP A 301 -14.17 -8.51 10.45
CA TRP A 301 -15.17 -7.60 10.96
C TRP A 301 -15.54 -6.54 9.91
N LEU A 302 -14.55 -5.92 9.25
CA LEU A 302 -14.80 -4.95 8.18
C LEU A 302 -15.53 -5.60 6.99
N TRP A 303 -15.17 -6.83 6.63
CA TRP A 303 -15.88 -7.62 5.62
C TRP A 303 -17.37 -7.75 5.96
N TRP A 304 -17.67 -8.19 7.18
CA TRP A 304 -19.04 -8.27 7.67
C TRP A 304 -19.74 -6.90 7.61
N CYS A 305 -19.08 -5.82 8.05
CA CYS A 305 -19.64 -4.47 8.01
C CYS A 305 -20.06 -4.07 6.59
N THR A 306 -19.19 -4.28 5.60
CA THR A 306 -19.47 -3.88 4.20
C THR A 306 -20.59 -4.67 3.55
N MET A 307 -20.75 -5.96 3.89
CA MET A 307 -21.89 -6.77 3.44
C MET A 307 -23.18 -6.35 4.15
N TYR A 308 -23.13 -6.22 5.47
CA TYR A 308 -24.26 -5.82 6.31
C TYR A 308 -24.82 -4.45 5.91
N LEU A 309 -23.95 -3.51 5.55
CA LEU A 309 -24.30 -2.18 5.07
C LEU A 309 -24.53 -2.13 3.55
N THR A 310 -24.63 -3.27 2.86
CA THR A 310 -24.97 -3.43 1.43
C THR A 310 -24.01 -2.81 0.42
N HIS A 311 -22.73 -2.64 0.76
CA HIS A 311 -21.73 -2.06 -0.14
C HIS A 311 -20.93 -3.09 -0.94
N HIS A 312 -20.82 -4.32 -0.45
CA HIS A 312 -19.98 -5.36 -1.06
C HIS A 312 -20.59 -6.75 -0.96
N TYR A 313 -20.35 -7.56 -1.99
CA TYR A 313 -20.61 -8.99 -1.98
C TYR A 313 -19.39 -9.73 -1.41
N PHE A 314 -19.57 -10.91 -0.81
CA PHE A 314 -18.46 -11.65 -0.23
C PHE A 314 -17.35 -11.99 -1.24
N ILE A 315 -17.72 -12.24 -2.51
CA ILE A 315 -16.76 -12.56 -3.57
C ILE A 315 -15.83 -11.39 -3.93
N ASP A 316 -16.34 -10.14 -3.87
CA ASP A 316 -15.52 -8.98 -4.17
C ASP A 316 -14.57 -8.62 -3.02
N LEU A 317 -14.96 -8.94 -1.77
CA LEU A 317 -14.10 -8.88 -0.60
C LEU A 317 -12.91 -9.82 -0.72
N ILE A 318 -13.15 -11.07 -1.14
CA ILE A 318 -12.06 -12.02 -1.42
C ILE A 318 -11.16 -11.48 -2.54
N GLY A 319 -11.73 -10.96 -3.62
CA GLY A 319 -10.98 -10.35 -4.72
C GLY A 319 -10.03 -9.24 -4.22
N GLY A 320 -10.52 -8.37 -3.34
CA GLY A 320 -9.74 -7.31 -2.69
C GLY A 320 -8.57 -7.84 -1.86
N SER A 321 -8.82 -8.82 -0.98
CA SER A 321 -7.75 -9.44 -0.18
C SER A 321 -6.73 -10.18 -1.03
N CYS A 322 -7.17 -10.91 -2.05
CA CYS A 322 -6.28 -11.60 -2.97
C CYS A 322 -5.34 -10.62 -3.68
N LEU A 323 -5.87 -9.49 -4.15
CA LEU A 323 -5.06 -8.42 -4.75
C LEU A 323 -4.06 -7.85 -3.74
N ALA A 324 -4.48 -7.58 -2.50
CA ALA A 324 -3.60 -7.09 -1.44
C ALA A 324 -2.47 -8.08 -1.11
N VAL A 325 -2.81 -9.38 -0.97
CA VAL A 325 -1.84 -10.46 -0.73
C VAL A 325 -0.86 -10.59 -1.88
N PHE A 326 -1.32 -10.50 -3.13
CA PHE A 326 -0.47 -10.57 -4.31
C PHE A 326 0.55 -9.42 -4.33
N ILE A 327 0.09 -8.19 -4.12
CA ILE A 327 0.95 -6.99 -4.07
C ILE A 327 1.93 -7.08 -2.89
N PHE A 328 1.43 -7.46 -1.72
CA PHE A 328 2.27 -7.66 -0.55
C PHE A 328 3.35 -8.71 -0.83
N TYR A 329 3.02 -9.84 -1.47
CA TYR A 329 3.99 -10.89 -1.76
C TYR A 329 5.12 -10.41 -2.70
N ILE A 330 4.76 -9.66 -3.75
CA ILE A 330 5.75 -9.05 -4.66
C ILE A 330 6.68 -8.10 -3.90
N ALA A 331 6.14 -7.28 -3.02
CA ALA A 331 6.94 -6.35 -2.22
C ALA A 331 7.77 -7.07 -1.15
N ASN A 332 7.21 -8.07 -0.49
CA ASN A 332 7.83 -8.78 0.62
C ASN A 332 9.07 -9.56 0.17
N TYR A 333 9.05 -10.12 -1.04
CA TYR A 333 10.22 -10.74 -1.67
C TYR A 333 11.45 -9.81 -1.70
N ASN A 334 11.21 -8.49 -1.80
CA ASN A 334 12.25 -7.47 -1.91
C ASN A 334 12.58 -6.76 -0.57
N TYR A 335 11.83 -7.04 0.50
CA TYR A 335 11.86 -6.23 1.73
C TYR A 335 11.99 -6.99 3.06
N SER A 336 11.49 -8.24 3.13
CA SER A 336 11.33 -8.95 4.41
C SER A 336 12.61 -9.26 5.19
N SER A 337 13.79 -9.20 4.53
CA SER A 337 15.08 -9.53 5.15
C SER A 337 15.50 -8.59 6.29
N HIS A 338 14.74 -7.52 6.57
CA HIS A 338 15.16 -6.45 7.48
C HIS A 338 14.30 -6.27 8.74
N ILE A 339 13.15 -6.95 8.87
CA ILE A 339 12.29 -6.81 10.06
C ILE A 339 12.71 -7.84 11.12
N TYR A 340 13.21 -7.35 12.25
CA TYR A 340 13.66 -8.18 13.38
C TYR A 340 12.65 -8.10 14.51
N SER A 341 11.95 -9.21 14.78
CA SER A 341 10.86 -9.30 15.76
C SER A 341 11.22 -8.92 17.21
N ARG A 342 12.50 -8.71 17.55
CA ARG A 342 12.96 -8.32 18.89
C ARG A 342 12.99 -6.80 19.09
N ASN A 343 12.96 -6.02 18.01
CA ASN A 343 13.02 -4.57 18.05
C ASN A 343 11.61 -4.00 18.02
N LEU A 344 11.26 -3.15 18.99
CA LEU A 344 9.93 -2.56 19.12
C LEU A 344 9.86 -1.16 18.51
N PHE A 345 10.98 -0.44 18.55
CA PHE A 345 11.09 0.92 18.04
C PHE A 345 12.06 0.99 16.87
N ARG A 346 11.81 1.95 15.98
CA ARG A 346 12.65 2.26 14.81
C ARG A 346 14.11 2.44 15.19
N TRP A 347 14.36 3.07 16.34
CA TRP A 347 15.71 3.40 16.82
C TRP A 347 16.53 2.16 17.20
N ASP A 348 15.87 1.07 17.58
CA ASP A 348 16.53 -0.22 17.89
C ASP A 348 17.21 -0.81 16.65
N TYR A 349 16.74 -0.46 15.45
CA TYR A 349 17.32 -0.93 14.20
C TYR A 349 18.62 -0.22 13.83
N HIS A 350 18.93 0.96 14.39
CA HIS A 350 20.22 1.61 14.16
C HIS A 350 21.39 0.81 14.77
N ASN A 351 21.16 0.17 15.93
CA ASN A 351 22.18 -0.60 16.64
C ASN A 351 22.41 -1.98 16.00
N VAL A 352 21.37 -2.59 15.44
CA VAL A 352 21.47 -3.90 14.75
C VAL A 352 22.26 -3.83 13.45
N ILE A 353 22.19 -2.71 12.72
CA ILE A 353 22.98 -2.52 11.48
C ILE A 353 24.48 -2.49 11.79
N TYR A 354 24.88 -1.86 12.90
CA TYR A 354 26.28 -1.84 13.34
C TYR A 354 26.78 -3.23 13.81
N ASP A 355 25.92 -4.04 14.43
CA ASP A 355 26.32 -5.36 14.95
C ASP A 355 26.27 -6.49 13.88
N SER A 356 25.40 -6.35 12.88
CA SER A 356 25.32 -7.29 11.73
C SER A 356 26.58 -7.27 10.84
N SER A 357 27.39 -6.21 10.93
CA SER A 357 28.69 -6.12 10.27
C SER A 357 29.67 -7.22 10.73
N LYS A 358 29.41 -7.85 11.87
CA LYS A 358 30.26 -8.87 12.50
C LYS A 358 29.81 -10.32 12.28
N THR A 359 28.61 -10.59 11.77
CA THR A 359 28.00 -11.94 11.84
C THR A 359 27.64 -12.59 10.50
N ASP A 360 27.51 -11.84 9.40
CA ASP A 360 27.35 -12.44 8.06
C ASP A 360 27.88 -11.48 6.96
N PRO A 361 29.03 -11.79 6.32
CA PRO A 361 29.69 -10.87 5.38
C PRO A 361 28.88 -10.55 4.13
N GLU A 362 27.98 -11.42 3.67
CA GLU A 362 27.19 -11.20 2.44
C GLU A 362 25.95 -10.33 2.71
N VAL A 363 25.27 -10.57 3.83
CA VAL A 363 24.14 -9.73 4.29
C VAL A 363 24.64 -8.35 4.75
N SER A 364 25.80 -8.31 5.39
CA SER A 364 26.51 -7.08 5.75
C SER A 364 26.83 -6.25 4.51
N LYS A 365 27.42 -6.82 3.45
CA LYS A 365 27.74 -6.07 2.20
C LYS A 365 26.53 -5.41 1.56
N LEU A 366 25.38 -6.10 1.47
CA LEU A 366 24.15 -5.55 0.88
C LEU A 366 23.49 -4.49 1.77
N SER A 367 23.54 -4.66 3.08
CA SER A 367 22.99 -3.71 4.07
C SER A 367 23.86 -2.46 4.20
N PHE A 368 25.18 -2.64 4.22
CA PHE A 368 26.20 -1.61 4.33
C PHE A 368 26.31 -0.79 3.03
N ALA A 369 26.22 -1.41 1.85
CA ALA A 369 26.14 -0.66 0.59
C ALA A 369 24.88 0.22 0.51
N ARG A 370 23.76 -0.24 1.08
CA ARG A 370 22.49 0.50 1.08
C ARG A 370 22.46 1.61 2.14
N TYR A 371 23.08 1.38 3.30
CA TYR A 371 23.24 2.40 4.33
C TYR A 371 24.28 3.46 3.91
N ASN A 372 25.40 3.06 3.32
CA ASN A 372 26.40 3.99 2.78
C ASN A 372 25.86 4.76 1.58
N LEU A 373 25.01 4.20 0.71
CA LEU A 373 24.33 5.03 -0.31
C LEU A 373 23.42 6.12 0.31
N LEU A 374 22.83 5.85 1.49
CA LEU A 374 22.07 6.84 2.24
C LEU A 374 22.97 7.83 2.98
N GLN A 375 24.15 7.39 3.46
CA GLN A 375 25.10 8.20 4.22
C GLN A 375 26.07 8.99 3.32
N ASP A 376 26.59 8.44 2.22
CA ASP A 376 27.36 9.13 1.18
C ASP A 376 26.52 10.18 0.46
N SER A 377 25.20 10.01 0.35
CA SER A 377 24.31 11.09 -0.11
C SER A 377 24.19 12.26 0.89
N LYS A 378 24.58 12.01 2.16
CA LYS A 378 24.75 12.98 3.25
C LYS A 378 26.20 13.46 3.35
N MET A 379 27.19 12.63 3.04
CA MET A 379 28.62 12.88 3.25
C MET A 379 29.32 13.47 2.01
N ASN A 380 28.89 13.15 0.78
CA ASN A 380 29.27 13.90 -0.43
C ASN A 380 28.70 15.33 -0.47
N ARG A 381 27.82 15.67 0.49
CA ARG A 381 27.39 17.04 0.77
C ARG A 381 28.28 17.76 1.78
N ILE A 382 29.15 17.03 2.49
CA ILE A 382 30.05 17.56 3.53
C ILE A 382 31.52 17.51 3.06
N SER A 383 31.88 16.58 2.18
CA SER A 383 33.28 16.34 1.77
C SER A 383 33.76 17.19 0.59
N HIS A 384 32.91 17.98 -0.06
CA HIS A 384 33.36 18.85 -1.16
C HIS A 384 33.98 20.17 -0.70
N ASP A 385 34.03 20.46 0.60
CA ASP A 385 34.42 21.77 1.11
C ASP A 385 35.69 21.84 1.98
N ASN A 386 36.44 20.76 2.12
CA ASN A 386 37.73 20.84 2.81
C ASN A 386 38.76 19.90 2.19
N HIS A 387 39.67 20.45 1.37
CA HIS A 387 41.11 20.21 1.50
C HIS A 387 41.91 21.07 0.51
N LYS A 388 42.65 22.06 1.05
CA LYS A 388 43.90 22.59 0.46
C LYS A 388 45.01 22.45 1.50
N HIS A 389 46.13 21.85 1.07
CA HIS A 389 47.44 21.72 1.73
C HIS A 389 47.48 20.84 3.00
N SER A 390 48.51 20.03 3.30
CA SER A 390 49.83 19.63 2.74
C SER A 390 50.39 18.60 3.75
N PHE A 391 51.06 17.48 3.44
CA PHE A 391 52.49 17.36 3.12
C PHE A 391 52.89 15.85 2.97
N ASN A 392 53.76 15.59 1.99
CA ASN A 392 54.77 14.54 1.74
C ASN A 392 54.86 13.21 2.55
N MET A 393 54.85 12.08 1.84
CA MET A 393 56.02 11.18 1.61
C MET A 393 55.74 10.16 0.47
N SER A 394 56.78 9.86 -0.32
CA SER A 394 56.86 9.11 -1.61
C SER A 394 57.34 7.64 -1.46
N PRO A 395 57.55 6.84 -2.53
CA PRO A 395 56.76 6.57 -3.75
C PRO A 395 56.57 5.03 -4.03
N GLU A 396 55.94 4.71 -5.18
CA GLU A 396 55.75 3.38 -5.84
C GLU A 396 54.42 2.65 -5.54
N SER A 397 53.59 2.21 -6.49
CA SER A 397 53.56 2.31 -7.95
C SER A 397 52.17 1.82 -8.46
N LEU A 398 51.67 2.44 -9.55
CA LEU A 398 50.66 1.99 -10.54
C LEU A 398 49.25 1.55 -10.04
N TYR A 399 48.13 2.09 -10.52
CA TYR A 399 47.71 2.22 -11.92
C TYR A 399 46.70 3.37 -12.13
N THR A 400 46.81 3.98 -13.30
CA THR A 400 46.08 5.10 -13.90
C THR A 400 44.59 4.86 -14.18
N ASN A 401 43.74 5.90 -14.08
CA ASN A 401 43.04 6.44 -15.25
C ASN A 401 42.35 7.81 -15.03
N LYS A 402 42.52 8.67 -16.03
CA LYS A 402 42.03 10.05 -16.26
C LYS A 402 40.50 10.18 -16.28
N LEU A 403 40.02 11.39 -15.96
CA LEU A 403 39.14 12.30 -16.75
C LEU A 403 38.41 13.25 -15.76
N SER A 404 38.77 14.53 -15.64
CA SER A 404 38.53 15.73 -16.48
C SER A 404 37.53 16.67 -15.80
N GLU A 405 37.98 17.90 -15.59
CA GLU A 405 37.35 19.00 -14.87
C GLU A 405 36.01 19.48 -15.44
N GLY A 406 35.20 20.09 -14.56
CA GLY A 406 34.26 21.13 -14.98
C GLY A 406 33.03 21.28 -14.10
N SER A 407 33.07 22.12 -13.05
CA SER A 407 31.89 22.86 -12.63
C SER A 407 32.22 24.12 -11.81
N LEU A 408 31.75 25.27 -12.32
CA LEU A 408 31.73 26.58 -11.69
C LEU A 408 31.03 26.55 -10.31
N PHE A 409 31.63 27.21 -9.31
CA PHE A 409 31.03 27.52 -8.01
C PHE A 409 30.36 28.90 -8.00
N SER A 410 29.22 29.03 -7.32
CA SER A 410 28.54 30.33 -7.04
C SER A 410 28.31 30.57 -5.54
N ILE A 411 29.24 31.29 -4.91
CA ILE A 411 29.10 32.47 -4.01
C ILE A 411 28.14 32.47 -2.78
N TRP A 412 27.33 31.44 -2.45
CA TRP A 412 26.32 31.59 -1.37
C TRP A 412 26.52 30.77 -0.07
N ASP A 413 27.56 29.96 0.09
CA ASP A 413 27.61 28.95 1.18
C ASP A 413 28.46 29.31 2.44
N LYS A 414 28.87 30.57 2.65
CA LYS A 414 29.86 30.90 3.71
C LYS A 414 29.35 31.27 5.10
N GLU A 415 28.05 31.31 5.39
CA GLU A 415 27.56 31.84 6.69
C GLU A 415 26.90 30.84 7.66
N ALA A 416 26.93 29.52 7.41
CA ALA A 416 26.14 28.58 8.24
C ALA A 416 26.91 27.50 9.03
N VAL A 417 28.24 27.41 8.95
CA VAL A 417 29.00 26.33 9.64
C VAL A 417 29.88 26.91 10.74
N GLY A 418 29.23 27.34 11.81
CA GLY A 418 29.87 27.95 12.98
C GLY A 418 29.54 27.28 14.31
N TYR A 419 29.04 26.04 14.35
CA TYR A 419 28.88 25.28 15.61
C TYR A 419 28.94 23.79 15.28
N ILE A 420 29.52 22.99 16.19
CA ILE A 420 29.80 21.54 16.09
C ILE A 420 31.20 21.24 15.51
N ASN A 421 32.25 21.61 16.25
CA ASN A 421 33.52 20.89 16.23
C ASN A 421 34.30 21.21 17.52
N THR A 422 33.97 20.51 18.60
CA THR A 422 34.89 20.29 19.73
C THR A 422 34.54 18.95 20.39
N LEU A 423 35.12 17.87 19.88
CA LEU A 423 35.38 16.67 20.68
C LEU A 423 36.90 16.62 20.88
N SER A 424 37.37 17.16 21.99
CA SER A 424 38.73 16.93 22.46
C SER A 424 38.70 15.72 23.42
N SER A 425 39.43 14.68 23.00
CA SER A 425 40.11 13.68 23.80
C SER A 425 40.40 14.07 25.26
N PHE A 426 40.30 13.14 26.20
CA PHE A 426 41.35 12.82 27.18
C PHE A 426 40.93 11.58 27.99
N ASP A 427 41.72 10.51 27.87
CA ASP A 427 41.90 9.51 28.94
C ASP A 427 42.57 10.24 30.12
N ASP A 428 42.03 10.10 31.34
CA ASP A 428 42.79 9.83 32.58
C ASP A 428 41.93 9.91 33.85
N VAL A 429 42.04 8.82 34.63
CA VAL A 429 42.08 8.74 36.11
C VAL A 429 40.81 8.97 36.96
N GLU A 430 40.57 7.96 37.80
CA GLU A 430 39.71 7.88 38.98
C GLU A 430 39.64 9.16 39.83
N ASN A 431 38.43 9.59 40.21
CA ASN A 431 38.08 9.87 41.61
C ASN A 431 36.60 10.24 41.81
N TYR A 432 36.08 9.77 42.95
CA TYR A 432 34.78 10.11 43.52
C TYR A 432 34.60 11.63 43.72
N GLY A 433 33.37 12.15 43.54
CA GLY A 433 32.96 13.39 44.18
C GLY A 433 31.85 14.19 43.50
N ASN A 434 30.66 14.16 44.12
CA ASN A 434 29.62 15.19 44.13
C ASN A 434 29.08 15.78 42.81
N ILE A 435 27.83 15.38 42.52
CA ILE A 435 26.90 16.05 41.61
C ILE A 435 26.55 17.43 42.19
N GLY A 436 27.00 18.49 41.53
CA GLY A 436 26.55 19.86 41.73
C GLY A 436 25.76 20.33 40.51
N ILE A 437 24.46 20.55 40.70
CA ILE A 437 23.56 21.17 39.73
C ILE A 437 23.91 22.66 39.62
N VAL A 438 24.17 23.15 38.40
CA VAL A 438 24.08 24.58 38.09
C VAL A 438 23.15 24.75 36.90
N ILE A 439 22.00 25.35 37.18
CA ILE A 439 21.05 25.88 36.20
C ILE A 439 21.64 27.16 35.63
N LYS A 440 21.67 27.26 34.29
CA LYS A 440 21.63 28.56 33.60
C LYS A 440 20.79 28.44 32.35
#